data_AF-A0A3B8LLZ7-F1
#
_entry.id   AF-A0A3B8LLZ7-F1
#
_cell.length_a   1.000
_cell.length_b   1.000
_cell.length_c   1.000
_cell.angle_alpha   90.00
_cell.angle_beta   90.00
_cell.angle_gamma   90.00
#
_symmetry.space_group_name_H-M   'P 1'
#
loop_
_entity.id
_entity.type
_entity.pdbx_description
1 polymer ?
#
loop_
_entity_poly.entity_id
_entity_poly.type
_entity_poly.pdbx_seq_one_letter_code
_entity_poly.pdbx_strand_id
1 'polypeptide(L)'
;MLSVYIWLAVGLVLVVFVGLFLHRVRTLKAPLLYAYGLYEFARSIQILSGQLRKEGLIDKEDVHKQYPTWSGEPFLNRHIHLTKLSTPSSRAVTAPNNDTLYTSAILDLSTGPVELIVPDATERYLSVAFMDMFNDQIAYIGTRATKGKGGVYWLVGPGQQASPSEGVQLIDFPVNDLWMLARVFVSGTSDLDAARELQRQIRVCPLDPSNKGVPFQTKATSARDPKNVLAVINELLARSPQTGHSQRATQWSAFGIQPGNVNAFDTLPLLTRLAWSLLTAHVERLIVKRIDAQQSAQAGWMTPPPILGQYGTQDDIRAAVSLIGFGALTVDEAMYFRAMTDHQGRPLDGQQTYRMRIPAEGVPVDA
;
A
#
# COMPACT_ATOMS: atom_id res chain seq x y z
N MET A 1 61.42 -6.52 7.67
CA MET A 1 60.61 -7.46 6.86
C MET A 1 59.25 -7.78 7.50
N LEU A 2 59.17 -8.21 8.76
CA LEU A 2 57.90 -8.60 9.41
C LEU A 2 56.79 -7.52 9.36
N SER A 3 57.14 -6.24 9.57
CA SER A 3 56.20 -5.12 9.48
C SER A 3 55.58 -4.94 8.08
N VAL A 4 56.37 -5.13 7.00
CA VAL A 4 55.87 -5.01 5.62
C VAL A 4 54.89 -6.14 5.29
N TYR A 5 55.17 -7.36 5.76
CA TYR A 5 54.24 -8.50 5.60
C TYR A 5 52.94 -8.29 6.38
N ILE A 6 52.99 -7.71 7.58
CA ILE A 6 51.78 -7.36 8.35
C ILE A 6 50.95 -6.32 7.60
N TRP A 7 51.56 -5.25 7.09
CA TRP A 7 50.84 -4.22 6.32
C TRP A 7 50.27 -4.74 5.00
N LEU A 8 50.98 -5.62 4.30
CA LEU A 8 50.47 -6.30 3.10
C LEU A 8 49.30 -7.24 3.43
N ALA A 9 49.38 -8.01 4.52
CA ALA A 9 48.31 -8.88 4.96
C ALA A 9 47.06 -8.08 5.38
N VAL A 10 47.24 -6.99 6.14
CA VAL A 10 46.16 -6.07 6.51
C VAL A 10 45.52 -5.44 5.27
N GLY A 11 46.34 -4.98 4.31
CA GLY A 11 45.86 -4.44 3.04
C GLY A 11 45.04 -5.46 2.23
N LEU A 12 45.51 -6.71 2.12
CA LEU A 12 44.80 -7.77 1.42
C LEU A 12 43.47 -8.10 2.11
N VAL A 13 43.45 -8.22 3.44
CA VAL A 13 42.22 -8.44 4.22
C VAL A 13 41.22 -7.31 4.00
N LEU A 14 41.67 -6.06 3.99
CA LEU A 14 40.81 -4.91 3.72
C LEU A 14 40.21 -4.95 2.32
N VAL A 15 41.00 -5.26 1.29
CA VAL A 15 40.52 -5.36 -0.10
C VAL A 15 39.48 -6.48 -0.23
N VAL A 16 39.73 -7.65 0.35
CA VAL A 16 38.78 -8.77 0.35
C VAL A 16 37.50 -8.40 1.08
N PHE A 17 37.61 -7.77 2.26
CA PHE A 17 36.45 -7.32 3.03
C PHE A 17 35.60 -6.31 2.25
N VAL A 18 36.22 -5.30 1.64
CA VAL A 18 35.53 -4.30 0.80
C VAL A 18 34.86 -4.97 -0.40
N GLY A 19 35.55 -5.89 -1.07
CA GLY A 19 34.99 -6.65 -2.20
C GLY A 19 33.74 -7.45 -1.81
N LEU A 20 33.82 -8.20 -0.70
CA LEU A 20 32.68 -8.97 -0.17
C LEU A 20 31.54 -8.05 0.28
N PHE A 21 31.84 -6.92 0.91
CA PHE A 21 30.85 -5.93 1.32
C PHE A 21 30.11 -5.33 0.11
N LEU A 22 30.84 -4.88 -0.91
CA LEU A 22 30.24 -4.33 -2.13
C LEU A 22 29.40 -5.37 -2.88
N HIS A 23 29.85 -6.62 -2.92
CA HIS A 23 29.05 -7.72 -3.47
C HIS A 23 27.74 -7.89 -2.68
N ARG A 24 27.81 -7.93 -1.34
CA ARG A 24 26.62 -8.01 -0.48
C ARG A 24 25.65 -6.86 -0.72
N VAL A 25 26.13 -5.62 -0.76
CA VAL A 25 25.33 -4.43 -1.06
C VAL A 25 24.63 -4.56 -2.42
N ARG A 26 25.31 -5.05 -3.46
CA ARG A 26 24.70 -5.26 -4.79
C ARG A 26 23.60 -6.32 -4.74
N THR A 27 23.86 -7.47 -4.12
CA THR A 27 22.90 -8.57 -4.04
C THR A 27 21.70 -8.28 -3.13
N LEU A 28 21.83 -7.35 -2.18
CA LEU A 28 20.77 -7.00 -1.24
C LEU A 28 19.75 -6.00 -1.81
N LYS A 29 19.99 -5.41 -2.98
CA LYS A 29 19.06 -4.43 -3.58
C LYS A 29 17.68 -5.03 -3.89
N ALA A 30 17.64 -6.21 -4.50
CA ALA A 30 16.38 -6.88 -4.81
C ALA A 30 15.54 -7.22 -3.55
N PRO A 31 16.09 -7.90 -2.53
CA PRO A 31 15.35 -8.16 -1.29
C PRO A 31 14.95 -6.89 -0.55
N LEU A 32 15.75 -5.81 -0.60
CA LEU A 32 15.37 -4.52 -0.03
C LEU A 32 14.11 -3.95 -0.70
N LEU A 33 14.05 -3.95 -2.03
CA LEU A 33 12.89 -3.40 -2.76
C LEU A 33 11.64 -4.23 -2.53
N TYR A 34 11.77 -5.56 -2.49
CA TYR A 34 10.69 -6.47 -2.08
C TYR A 34 10.20 -6.16 -0.65
N ALA A 35 11.14 -6.04 0.30
CA ALA A 35 10.83 -5.73 1.70
C ALA A 35 10.17 -4.36 1.87
N TYR A 36 10.56 -3.36 1.07
CA TYR A 36 10.05 -2.00 1.19
C TYR A 36 8.54 -1.93 0.93
N GLY A 37 8.03 -2.56 -0.13
CA GLY A 37 6.59 -2.58 -0.41
C GLY A 37 5.77 -3.23 0.70
N LEU A 38 6.24 -4.37 1.23
CA LEU A 38 5.63 -5.05 2.37
C LEU A 38 5.64 -4.20 3.64
N TYR A 39 6.78 -3.54 3.90
CA TYR A 39 6.95 -2.66 5.06
C TYR A 39 5.99 -1.47 5.00
N GLU A 40 5.89 -0.82 3.84
CA GLU A 40 4.99 0.32 3.65
C GLU A 40 3.52 -0.10 3.77
N PHE A 41 3.14 -1.29 3.29
CA PHE A 41 1.81 -1.84 3.53
C PHE A 41 1.55 -2.02 5.03
N ALA A 42 2.39 -2.79 5.74
CA ALA A 42 2.24 -3.04 7.18
C ALA A 42 2.19 -1.74 7.99
N ARG A 43 3.10 -0.80 7.69
CA ARG A 43 3.14 0.53 8.33
C ARG A 43 1.85 1.29 8.10
N SER A 44 1.32 1.27 6.88
CA SER A 44 0.12 2.01 6.51
C SER A 44 -1.12 1.41 7.17
N ILE A 45 -1.31 0.10 7.12
CA ILE A 45 -2.48 -0.51 7.76
C ILE A 45 -2.44 -0.39 9.29
N GLN A 46 -1.26 -0.40 9.92
CA GLN A 46 -1.14 -0.12 11.36
C GLN A 46 -1.51 1.34 11.71
N ILE A 47 -1.23 2.31 10.83
CA ILE A 47 -1.68 3.70 11.02
C ILE A 47 -3.20 3.79 10.83
N LEU A 48 -3.70 3.20 9.75
CA LEU A 48 -5.12 3.25 9.40
C LEU A 48 -5.99 2.52 10.43
N SER A 49 -5.55 1.39 10.98
CA SER A 49 -6.26 0.71 12.06
C SER A 49 -6.10 1.37 13.44
N GLY A 50 -5.34 2.47 13.54
CA GLY A 50 -5.11 3.16 14.82
C GLY A 50 -4.13 2.47 15.76
N GLN A 51 -3.42 1.42 15.31
CA GLN A 51 -2.34 0.77 16.08
C GLN A 51 -1.13 1.70 16.29
N LEU A 52 -0.82 2.55 15.31
CA LEU A 52 0.21 3.57 15.38
C LEU A 52 -0.42 4.96 15.47
N ARG A 53 0.03 5.75 16.44
CA ARG A 53 -0.40 7.15 16.57
C ARG A 53 0.39 8.01 15.59
N LYS A 54 -0.25 8.40 14.49
CA LYS A 54 0.21 9.39 13.53
C LYS A 54 -1.03 10.13 13.02
N GLU A 55 -0.89 11.39 12.61
CA GLU A 55 -1.93 12.03 11.79
C GLU A 55 -2.18 11.13 10.57
N GLY A 56 -3.37 10.55 10.49
CA GLY A 56 -3.73 9.52 9.52
C GLY A 56 -5.12 9.77 8.93
N LEU A 57 -5.60 8.86 8.06
CA LEU A 57 -6.94 8.97 7.47
C LEU A 57 -8.02 8.79 8.54
N ILE A 58 -7.68 8.10 9.63
CA ILE A 58 -8.60 7.66 10.66
C ILE A 58 -8.23 8.43 11.93
N ASP A 59 -8.93 9.53 12.18
CA ASP A 59 -8.85 10.29 13.43
C ASP A 59 -9.65 9.53 14.51
N LYS A 60 -9.10 9.41 15.72
CA LYS A 60 -9.80 8.81 16.86
C LYS A 60 -11.11 9.52 17.15
N GLU A 61 -11.18 10.84 16.94
CA GLU A 61 -12.40 11.60 17.12
C GLU A 61 -13.45 11.19 16.08
N ASP A 62 -13.05 11.00 14.83
CA ASP A 62 -13.95 10.54 13.75
C ASP A 62 -14.42 9.11 13.96
N VAL A 63 -13.55 8.22 14.47
CA VAL A 63 -13.92 6.87 14.88
C VAL A 63 -14.94 6.94 16.01
N HIS A 64 -14.69 7.71 17.08
CA HIS A 64 -15.59 7.78 18.23
C HIS A 64 -16.96 8.38 17.87
N LYS A 65 -17.00 9.35 16.95
CA LYS A 65 -18.27 9.89 16.42
C LYS A 65 -19.11 8.84 15.71
N GLN A 66 -18.49 7.94 14.94
CA GLN A 66 -19.19 6.88 14.21
C GLN A 66 -19.40 5.62 15.06
N TYR A 67 -18.55 5.37 16.05
CA TYR A 67 -18.54 4.22 16.94
C TYR A 67 -18.36 4.67 18.40
N PRO A 68 -19.43 5.17 19.07
CA PRO A 68 -19.33 5.71 20.43
C PRO A 68 -18.89 4.70 21.49
N THR A 69 -19.11 3.41 21.23
CA THR A 69 -18.74 2.30 22.11
C THR A 69 -17.32 1.79 21.88
N TRP A 70 -16.63 2.29 20.85
CA TRP A 70 -15.23 1.94 20.58
C TRP A 70 -14.32 2.43 21.70
N SER A 71 -13.44 1.54 22.16
CA SER A 71 -12.63 1.74 23.38
C SER A 71 -11.15 2.02 23.11
N GLY A 72 -10.78 2.27 21.85
CA GLY A 72 -9.41 2.58 21.45
C GLY A 72 -8.61 1.37 20.98
N GLU A 73 -9.23 0.20 20.84
CA GLU A 73 -8.64 -0.98 20.22
C GLU A 73 -8.37 -0.78 18.71
N PRO A 74 -7.48 -1.57 18.09
CA PRO A 74 -7.28 -1.52 16.65
C PRO A 74 -8.58 -1.68 15.86
N PHE A 75 -8.82 -0.77 14.92
CA PHE A 75 -10.05 -0.69 14.14
C PHE A 75 -9.96 -1.57 12.90
N LEU A 76 -10.13 -2.88 13.11
CA LEU A 76 -10.08 -3.93 12.09
C LEU A 76 -11.47 -4.44 11.75
N ASN A 77 -11.63 -4.96 10.52
CA ASN A 77 -12.85 -5.59 10.00
C ASN A 77 -14.10 -4.71 10.07
N ARG A 78 -13.91 -3.39 10.13
CA ARG A 78 -14.96 -2.37 10.21
C ARG A 78 -14.59 -1.20 9.33
N HIS A 79 -15.61 -0.52 8.83
CA HIS A 79 -15.44 0.64 7.98
C HIS A 79 -15.44 1.93 8.79
N ILE A 80 -14.81 2.96 8.24
CA ILE A 80 -15.00 4.34 8.65
C ILE A 80 -15.28 5.18 7.42
N HIS A 81 -16.27 6.07 7.52
CA HIS A 81 -16.58 7.03 6.47
C HIS A 81 -15.82 8.33 6.67
N LEU A 82 -15.10 8.76 5.64
CA LEU A 82 -14.54 10.10 5.53
C LEU A 82 -15.52 10.92 4.71
N THR A 83 -16.29 11.75 5.41
CA THR A 83 -17.45 12.48 4.87
C THR A 83 -17.11 13.88 4.36
N LYS A 84 -15.81 14.20 4.28
CA LYS A 84 -15.27 15.46 3.76
C LYS A 84 -14.31 15.15 2.62
N LEU A 85 -14.33 16.00 1.61
CA LEU A 85 -13.35 15.95 0.52
C LEU A 85 -11.97 16.39 1.02
N SER A 86 -10.93 15.88 0.39
CA SER A 86 -9.53 16.18 0.74
C SER A 86 -9.17 17.61 0.35
N THR A 87 -8.32 18.25 1.15
CA THR A 87 -7.85 19.62 0.90
C THR A 87 -6.32 19.63 0.75
N PRO A 88 -5.71 20.77 0.35
CA PRO A 88 -4.26 20.90 0.35
C PRO A 88 -3.59 20.73 1.73
N SER A 89 -4.35 20.72 2.83
CA SER A 89 -3.86 20.41 4.18
C SER A 89 -3.97 18.94 4.56
N SER A 90 -4.63 18.10 3.75
CA SER A 90 -4.71 16.66 3.99
C SER A 90 -3.32 16.01 3.87
N ARG A 91 -2.92 15.21 4.87
CA ARG A 91 -1.59 14.55 4.94
C ARG A 91 -1.66 13.03 5.09
N ALA A 92 -2.87 12.49 5.16
CA ALA A 92 -3.14 11.12 5.54
C ALA A 92 -2.74 10.07 4.49
N VAL A 93 -2.84 10.42 3.21
CA VAL A 93 -2.37 9.64 2.06
C VAL A 93 -1.58 10.58 1.16
N THR A 94 -0.58 10.05 0.44
CA THR A 94 0.16 10.80 -0.57
C THR A 94 -0.75 11.13 -1.75
N ALA A 95 -0.85 12.42 -2.11
CA ALA A 95 -1.63 12.92 -3.24
C ALA A 95 -3.11 12.44 -3.27
N PRO A 96 -3.93 12.76 -2.25
CA PRO A 96 -5.33 12.36 -2.26
C PRO A 96 -6.09 13.15 -3.33
N ASN A 97 -7.06 12.50 -3.98
CA ASN A 97 -7.98 13.21 -4.88
C ASN A 97 -9.01 14.03 -4.08
N ASN A 98 -9.61 15.00 -4.75
CA ASN A 98 -10.65 15.89 -4.20
C ASN A 98 -12.03 15.59 -4.82
N ASP A 99 -12.16 14.50 -5.57
CA ASP A 99 -13.35 14.21 -6.38
C ASP A 99 -14.26 13.16 -5.73
N THR A 100 -13.80 12.53 -4.62
CA THR A 100 -14.52 11.41 -4.00
C THR A 100 -14.51 11.47 -2.48
N LEU A 101 -15.61 11.01 -1.88
CA LEU A 101 -15.65 10.60 -0.47
C LEU A 101 -15.08 9.20 -0.31
N TYR A 102 -14.41 8.95 0.81
CA TYR A 102 -13.74 7.69 1.09
C TYR A 102 -14.45 6.89 2.18
N THR A 103 -14.62 5.58 1.97
CA THR A 103 -14.91 4.62 3.06
C THR A 103 -13.75 3.65 3.16
N SER A 104 -13.08 3.59 4.30
CA SER A 104 -11.89 2.76 4.50
C SER A 104 -12.16 1.63 5.48
N ALA A 105 -11.66 0.43 5.21
CA ALA A 105 -11.62 -0.68 6.17
C ALA A 105 -10.30 -1.44 6.07
N ILE A 106 -9.66 -1.70 7.20
CA ILE A 106 -8.52 -2.63 7.29
C ILE A 106 -9.08 -4.01 7.60
N LEU A 107 -8.79 -4.98 6.74
CA LEU A 107 -9.32 -6.33 6.84
C LEU A 107 -8.25 -7.29 7.36
N ASP A 108 -8.58 -8.03 8.41
CA ASP A 108 -7.89 -9.22 8.88
C ASP A 108 -8.87 -10.40 8.75
N LEU A 109 -8.66 -11.21 7.71
CA LEU A 109 -9.52 -12.36 7.43
C LEU A 109 -9.04 -13.63 8.15
N SER A 110 -7.99 -13.57 8.97
CA SER A 110 -7.38 -14.76 9.60
C SER A 110 -8.29 -15.47 10.60
N THR A 111 -9.29 -14.77 11.11
CA THR A 111 -10.16 -15.19 12.23
C THR A 111 -11.60 -15.46 11.80
N GLY A 112 -11.95 -15.20 10.54
CA GLY A 112 -13.23 -15.55 9.95
C GLY A 112 -13.70 -14.57 8.88
N PRO A 113 -14.86 -14.83 8.27
CA PRO A 113 -15.43 -13.98 7.22
C PRO A 113 -15.78 -12.57 7.71
N VAL A 114 -15.65 -11.61 6.80
CA VAL A 114 -16.14 -10.23 6.97
C VAL A 114 -17.28 -9.99 6.00
N GLU A 115 -18.40 -9.46 6.49
CA GLU A 115 -19.50 -9.03 5.65
C GLU A 115 -19.27 -7.62 5.13
N LEU A 116 -19.51 -7.44 3.83
CA LEU A 116 -19.53 -6.16 3.13
C LEU A 116 -20.90 -5.99 2.46
N ILE A 117 -21.55 -4.87 2.73
CA ILE A 117 -22.76 -4.43 2.04
C ILE A 117 -22.39 -3.24 1.16
N VAL A 118 -22.72 -3.32 -0.13
CA VAL A 118 -22.49 -2.26 -1.12
C VAL A 118 -23.84 -1.89 -1.75
N PRO A 119 -24.22 -0.61 -1.83
CA PRO A 119 -25.43 -0.20 -2.53
C PRO A 119 -25.27 -0.34 -4.05
N ASP A 120 -26.39 -0.45 -4.75
CA ASP A 120 -26.42 -0.19 -6.20
C ASP A 120 -26.00 1.28 -6.46
N ALA A 121 -25.16 1.47 -7.48
CA ALA A 121 -24.59 2.74 -7.88
C ALA A 121 -24.46 2.80 -9.42
N THR A 122 -25.59 2.79 -10.12
CA THR A 122 -25.64 2.87 -11.60
C THR A 122 -25.50 4.28 -12.14
N GLU A 123 -25.92 5.30 -11.36
CA GLU A 123 -25.94 6.71 -11.77
C GLU A 123 -24.79 7.54 -11.18
N ARG A 124 -23.96 6.95 -10.32
CA ARG A 124 -22.85 7.62 -9.63
C ARG A 124 -21.66 6.70 -9.60
N TYR A 125 -20.50 7.23 -9.97
CA TYR A 125 -19.26 6.47 -9.85
C TYR A 125 -19.03 6.04 -8.39
N LEU A 126 -18.94 4.72 -8.21
CA LEU A 126 -18.55 4.02 -7.00
C LEU A 126 -17.46 3.03 -7.36
N SER A 127 -16.37 3.03 -6.58
CA SER A 127 -15.29 2.05 -6.69
C SER A 127 -14.90 1.54 -5.32
N VAL A 128 -15.17 0.27 -5.03
CA VAL A 128 -14.71 -0.46 -3.85
C VAL A 128 -13.53 -1.32 -4.27
N ALA A 129 -12.32 -0.88 -3.92
CA ALA A 129 -11.08 -1.55 -4.30
C ALA A 129 -10.48 -2.32 -3.11
N PHE A 130 -9.90 -3.48 -3.38
CA PHE A 130 -9.23 -4.31 -2.39
C PHE A 130 -7.76 -4.46 -2.72
N MET A 131 -6.91 -3.84 -1.91
CA MET A 131 -5.46 -3.93 -2.03
C MET A 131 -4.91 -4.92 -1.01
N ASP A 132 -4.10 -5.86 -1.47
CA ASP A 132 -3.53 -6.93 -0.66
C ASP A 132 -2.23 -6.51 0.03
N MET A 133 -1.69 -7.39 0.87
CA MET A 133 -0.42 -7.17 1.57
C MET A 133 0.80 -6.95 0.67
N PHE A 134 0.72 -7.32 -0.60
CA PHE A 134 1.75 -7.09 -1.61
C PHE A 134 1.52 -5.80 -2.40
N ASN A 135 0.55 -4.98 -1.99
CA ASN A 135 0.11 -3.73 -2.65
C ASN A 135 -0.60 -3.96 -4.00
N ASP A 136 -0.97 -5.20 -4.33
CA ASP A 136 -1.68 -5.51 -5.56
C ASP A 136 -3.20 -5.30 -5.36
N GLN A 137 -3.89 -4.73 -6.35
CA GLN A 137 -5.33 -4.58 -6.39
C GLN A 137 -5.94 -5.86 -6.93
N ILE A 138 -6.59 -6.62 -6.05
CA ILE A 138 -6.99 -8.01 -6.36
C ILE A 138 -8.50 -8.19 -6.55
N ALA A 139 -9.32 -7.19 -6.20
CA ALA A 139 -10.75 -7.20 -6.48
C ALA A 139 -11.31 -5.78 -6.57
N TYR A 140 -12.45 -5.67 -7.26
CA TYR A 140 -13.23 -4.45 -7.43
C TYR A 140 -14.73 -4.75 -7.37
N ILE A 141 -15.50 -3.86 -6.73
CA ILE A 141 -16.96 -3.80 -6.81
C ILE A 141 -17.33 -2.35 -7.15
N GLY A 142 -18.27 -2.12 -8.08
CA GLY A 142 -18.72 -0.77 -8.39
C GLY A 142 -19.07 -0.53 -9.85
N THR A 143 -19.11 0.74 -10.25
CA THR A 143 -19.65 1.19 -11.53
C THR A 143 -18.98 0.49 -12.72
N ARG A 144 -17.65 0.38 -12.75
CA ARG A 144 -16.94 -0.36 -13.80
C ARG A 144 -17.02 -1.87 -13.61
N ALA A 145 -16.60 -2.35 -12.43
CA ALA A 145 -16.35 -3.78 -12.21
C ALA A 145 -17.63 -4.63 -12.17
N THR A 146 -18.72 -4.09 -11.63
CA THR A 146 -20.01 -4.78 -11.47
C THR A 146 -21.17 -4.05 -12.16
N LYS A 147 -20.87 -3.12 -13.09
CA LYS A 147 -21.88 -2.30 -13.78
C LYS A 147 -22.78 -1.53 -12.80
N GLY A 148 -22.20 -1.12 -11.67
CA GLY A 148 -22.92 -0.43 -10.61
C GLY A 148 -23.84 -1.31 -9.78
N LYS A 149 -23.82 -2.63 -9.95
CA LYS A 149 -24.57 -3.55 -9.09
C LYS A 149 -23.83 -3.81 -7.79
N GLY A 150 -24.50 -3.49 -6.68
CA GLY A 150 -24.06 -3.78 -5.34
C GLY A 150 -24.55 -5.16 -4.88
N GLY A 151 -24.58 -5.35 -3.56
CA GLY A 151 -25.00 -6.60 -2.95
C GLY A 151 -24.43 -6.80 -1.55
N VAL A 152 -24.69 -7.99 -1.02
CA VAL A 152 -24.08 -8.49 0.21
C VAL A 152 -22.98 -9.48 -0.15
N TYR A 153 -21.80 -9.25 0.40
CA TYR A 153 -20.59 -10.02 0.12
C TYR A 153 -20.02 -10.57 1.42
N TRP A 154 -19.59 -11.83 1.40
CA TRP A 154 -18.73 -12.39 2.43
C TRP A 154 -17.31 -12.47 1.90
N LEU A 155 -16.42 -11.74 2.55
CA LEU A 155 -14.99 -11.68 2.26
C LEU A 155 -14.31 -12.75 3.10
N VAL A 156 -13.67 -13.73 2.45
CA VAL A 156 -13.09 -14.88 3.15
C VAL A 156 -11.60 -15.03 2.90
N GLY A 157 -10.91 -15.40 3.97
CA GLY A 157 -9.48 -15.60 3.96
C GLY A 157 -9.10 -16.98 3.41
N PRO A 158 -7.79 -17.22 3.23
CA PRO A 158 -7.27 -18.43 2.61
C PRO A 158 -7.62 -19.70 3.39
N GLY A 159 -8.17 -20.69 2.69
CA GLY A 159 -8.50 -21.99 3.26
C GLY A 159 -9.73 -22.00 4.18
N GLN A 160 -10.42 -20.86 4.33
CA GLN A 160 -11.68 -20.82 5.07
C GLN A 160 -12.80 -21.41 4.24
N GLN A 161 -13.68 -22.15 4.91
CA GLN A 161 -14.94 -22.59 4.34
C GLN A 161 -16.04 -21.64 4.79
N ALA A 162 -16.83 -21.16 3.84
CA ALA A 162 -18.03 -20.39 4.13
C ALA A 162 -19.17 -20.88 3.23
N SER A 163 -20.35 -20.98 3.82
CA SER A 163 -21.58 -21.38 3.14
C SER A 163 -22.55 -20.20 3.18
N PRO A 164 -22.43 -19.23 2.24
CA PRO A 164 -23.32 -18.08 2.20
C PRO A 164 -24.78 -18.50 2.00
N SER A 165 -25.69 -17.77 2.63
CA SER A 165 -27.13 -17.88 2.35
C SER A 165 -27.44 -17.41 0.93
N GLU A 166 -28.63 -17.76 0.41
CA GLU A 166 -29.10 -17.22 -0.87
C GLU A 166 -29.03 -15.69 -0.90
N GLY A 167 -28.54 -15.13 -2.02
CA GLY A 167 -28.36 -13.69 -2.21
C GLY A 167 -27.05 -13.11 -1.67
N VAL A 168 -26.21 -13.89 -0.98
CA VAL A 168 -24.87 -13.46 -0.52
C VAL A 168 -23.80 -13.99 -1.47
N GLN A 169 -22.93 -13.09 -1.95
CA GLN A 169 -21.82 -13.42 -2.85
C GLN A 169 -20.55 -13.70 -2.03
N LEU A 170 -19.79 -14.73 -2.39
CA LEU A 170 -18.50 -15.02 -1.76
C LEU A 170 -17.36 -14.35 -2.55
N ILE A 171 -16.41 -13.75 -1.85
CA ILE A 171 -15.14 -13.29 -2.43
C ILE A 171 -13.99 -13.95 -1.65
N ASP A 172 -13.34 -14.92 -2.30
CA ASP A 172 -12.17 -15.60 -1.76
C ASP A 172 -10.89 -14.78 -2.01
N PHE A 173 -10.20 -14.42 -0.93
CA PHE A 173 -8.92 -13.75 -1.01
C PHE A 173 -7.75 -14.71 -0.73
N PRO A 174 -6.61 -14.56 -1.46
CA PRO A 174 -5.44 -15.42 -1.27
C PRO A 174 -4.59 -15.01 -0.05
N VAL A 175 -4.89 -13.88 0.59
CA VAL A 175 -4.23 -13.34 1.78
C VAL A 175 -5.25 -12.97 2.86
N ASN A 176 -4.77 -12.87 4.10
CA ASN A 176 -5.57 -12.42 5.24
C ASN A 176 -5.58 -10.91 5.44
N ASP A 177 -4.54 -10.19 5.01
CA ASP A 177 -4.39 -8.76 5.25
C ASP A 177 -4.71 -7.96 4.01
N LEU A 178 -5.75 -7.12 4.09
CA LEU A 178 -6.15 -6.25 2.98
C LEU A 178 -6.49 -4.84 3.47
N TRP A 179 -6.36 -3.88 2.57
CA TRP A 179 -6.99 -2.57 2.68
C TRP A 179 -8.14 -2.46 1.69
N MET A 180 -9.37 -2.34 2.20
CA MET A 180 -10.53 -1.98 1.40
C MET A 180 -10.68 -0.46 1.40
N LEU A 181 -10.80 0.14 0.21
CA LEU A 181 -11.05 1.56 0.05
C LEU A 181 -12.14 1.80 -0.99
N ALA A 182 -13.30 2.26 -0.52
CA ALA A 182 -14.38 2.73 -1.36
C ALA A 182 -14.24 4.21 -1.69
N ARG A 183 -14.57 4.58 -2.93
CA ARG A 183 -14.56 5.94 -3.48
C ARG A 183 -15.93 6.25 -4.07
N VAL A 184 -16.62 7.25 -3.51
CA VAL A 184 -17.91 7.73 -4.00
C VAL A 184 -17.70 9.09 -4.65
N PHE A 185 -17.98 9.22 -5.95
CA PHE A 185 -17.80 10.48 -6.68
C PHE A 185 -18.69 11.61 -6.17
N VAL A 186 -18.17 12.83 -6.24
CA VAL A 186 -18.84 14.07 -5.86
C VAL A 186 -18.73 15.08 -7.01
N SER A 187 -19.86 15.41 -7.62
CA SER A 187 -19.97 16.41 -8.68
C SER A 187 -20.09 17.83 -8.08
N GLY A 188 -19.02 18.29 -7.43
CA GLY A 188 -18.96 19.62 -6.81
C GLY A 188 -19.67 19.70 -5.45
N THR A 189 -19.56 20.86 -4.79
CA THR A 189 -19.95 20.99 -3.38
C THR A 189 -21.46 20.82 -3.12
N SER A 190 -22.32 21.16 -4.08
CA SER A 190 -23.78 20.99 -3.97
C SER A 190 -24.23 19.53 -3.98
N ASP A 191 -23.39 18.63 -4.47
CA ASP A 191 -23.69 17.19 -4.60
C ASP A 191 -23.22 16.36 -3.38
N LEU A 192 -22.54 17.02 -2.44
CA LEU A 192 -21.87 16.37 -1.33
C LEU A 192 -22.83 15.57 -0.42
N ASP A 193 -24.03 16.07 -0.18
CA ASP A 193 -25.01 15.39 0.67
C ASP A 193 -25.62 14.16 0.00
N ALA A 194 -25.83 14.20 -1.33
CA ALA A 194 -26.27 13.04 -2.10
C ALA A 194 -25.18 11.94 -2.12
N ALA A 195 -23.92 12.33 -2.29
CA ALA A 195 -22.80 11.40 -2.19
C ALA A 195 -22.68 10.77 -0.79
N ARG A 196 -22.89 11.56 0.28
CA ARG A 196 -22.90 11.05 1.66
C ARG A 196 -24.05 10.07 1.92
N GLU A 197 -25.21 10.27 1.31
CA GLU A 197 -26.34 9.33 1.44
C GLU A 197 -26.03 7.98 0.80
N LEU A 198 -25.41 7.96 -0.39
CA LEU A 198 -24.93 6.71 -0.98
C LEU A 198 -23.80 6.07 -0.15
N GLN A 199 -22.82 6.87 0.29
CA GLN A 199 -21.71 6.41 1.13
C GLN A 199 -22.20 5.73 2.41
N ARG A 200 -23.24 6.30 3.06
CA ARG A 200 -23.87 5.76 4.27
C ARG A 200 -24.49 4.38 4.09
N GLN A 201 -24.63 3.85 2.88
CA GLN A 201 -25.17 2.51 2.66
C GLN A 201 -24.06 1.46 2.59
N ILE A 202 -22.80 1.86 2.47
CA ILE A 202 -21.65 0.95 2.50
C ILE A 202 -21.41 0.52 3.95
N ARG A 203 -21.41 -0.80 4.21
CA ARG A 203 -21.16 -1.36 5.55
C ARG A 203 -20.11 -2.45 5.48
N VAL A 204 -19.23 -2.46 6.47
CA VAL A 204 -18.26 -3.54 6.71
C VAL A 204 -18.32 -3.90 8.18
N CYS A 205 -18.50 -5.18 8.48
CA CYS A 205 -18.43 -5.75 9.82
C CYS A 205 -17.99 -7.22 9.79
N PRO A 206 -17.32 -7.72 10.85
CA PRO A 206 -17.06 -9.15 10.95
C PRO A 206 -18.39 -9.90 11.07
N LEU A 207 -18.47 -11.08 10.44
CA LEU A 207 -19.69 -11.90 10.48
C LEU A 207 -19.98 -12.39 11.90
N ASP A 208 -18.93 -12.75 12.64
CA ASP A 208 -18.97 -12.93 14.10
C ASP A 208 -18.60 -11.61 14.80
N PRO A 209 -19.52 -10.94 15.51
CA PRO A 209 -19.23 -9.69 16.21
C PRO A 209 -18.15 -9.79 17.29
N SER A 210 -17.89 -11.00 17.82
CA SER A 210 -16.83 -11.26 18.80
C SER A 210 -15.44 -11.22 18.17
N ASN A 211 -15.35 -11.40 16.85
CA ASN A 211 -14.12 -11.30 16.11
C ASN A 211 -13.67 -9.83 16.00
N LYS A 212 -12.51 -9.52 16.59
CA LYS A 212 -11.89 -8.18 16.58
C LYS A 212 -10.72 -8.06 15.60
N GLY A 213 -10.42 -9.12 14.85
CA GLY A 213 -9.20 -9.26 14.07
C GLY A 213 -7.94 -9.41 14.93
N VAL A 214 -6.83 -9.80 14.30
CA VAL A 214 -5.52 -9.97 14.92
C VAL A 214 -4.61 -8.80 14.57
N PRO A 215 -4.35 -7.86 15.49
CA PRO A 215 -3.46 -6.74 15.20
C PRO A 215 -1.99 -7.17 15.11
N PHE A 216 -1.17 -6.35 14.43
CA PHE A 216 0.28 -6.50 14.46
C PHE A 216 0.87 -6.37 15.86
N GLN A 217 1.78 -7.27 16.21
CA GLN A 217 2.58 -7.21 17.44
C GLN A 217 3.81 -6.32 17.25
N THR A 218 4.47 -6.42 16.09
CA THR A 218 5.63 -5.61 15.73
C THR A 218 5.17 -4.27 15.17
N LYS A 219 5.48 -3.20 15.91
CA LYS A 219 5.21 -1.83 15.48
C LYS A 219 6.16 -1.42 14.35
N ALA A 220 5.61 -0.93 13.24
CA ALA A 220 6.41 -0.30 12.21
C ALA A 220 6.87 1.10 12.67
N THR A 221 8.18 1.31 12.77
CA THR A 221 8.79 2.57 13.23
C THR A 221 9.39 3.39 12.10
N SER A 222 10.42 2.87 11.43
CA SER A 222 11.10 3.53 10.32
C SER A 222 11.57 2.53 9.26
N ALA A 223 11.30 2.84 7.98
CA ALA A 223 11.87 2.11 6.84
C ALA A 223 13.42 2.22 6.76
N ARG A 224 14.01 3.12 7.55
CA ARG A 224 15.46 3.31 7.65
C ARG A 224 16.11 2.41 8.72
N ASP A 225 15.30 1.82 9.60
CA ASP A 225 15.76 0.86 10.62
C ASP A 225 15.65 -0.57 10.05
N PRO A 226 16.77 -1.22 9.66
CA PRO A 226 16.73 -2.53 9.04
C PRO A 226 16.25 -3.63 9.99
N LYS A 227 16.47 -3.49 11.30
CA LYS A 227 15.98 -4.46 12.28
C LYS A 227 14.46 -4.41 12.36
N ASN A 228 13.90 -3.21 12.41
CA ASN A 228 12.44 -3.03 12.38
C ASN A 228 11.84 -3.49 11.05
N VAL A 229 12.47 -3.16 9.91
CA VAL A 229 12.01 -3.62 8.59
C VAL A 229 11.88 -5.13 8.54
N LEU A 230 12.94 -5.87 8.89
CA LEU A 230 12.89 -7.34 8.88
C LEU A 230 11.88 -7.90 9.86
N ALA A 231 11.77 -7.35 11.07
CA ALA A 231 10.80 -7.80 12.06
C ALA A 231 9.35 -7.66 11.55
N VAL A 232 9.00 -6.49 11.00
CA VAL A 232 7.66 -6.20 10.49
C VAL A 232 7.30 -7.06 9.30
N ILE A 233 8.18 -7.17 8.29
CA ILE A 233 7.86 -7.96 7.09
C ILE A 233 7.79 -9.45 7.39
N ASN A 234 8.62 -9.97 8.32
CA ASN A 234 8.60 -11.37 8.66
C ASN A 234 7.32 -11.74 9.43
N GLU A 235 6.82 -10.85 10.30
CA GLU A 235 5.50 -11.01 10.89
C GLU A 235 4.40 -10.99 9.81
N LEU A 236 4.42 -9.98 8.92
CA LEU A 236 3.44 -9.85 7.84
C LEU A 236 3.38 -11.11 6.95
N LEU A 237 4.54 -11.62 6.50
CA LEU A 237 4.62 -12.82 5.67
C LEU A 237 4.09 -14.09 6.36
N ALA A 238 4.21 -14.18 7.69
CA ALA A 238 3.68 -15.31 8.45
C ALA A 238 2.15 -15.32 8.54
N ARG A 239 1.49 -14.18 8.30
CA ARG A 239 0.04 -14.07 8.34
C ARG A 239 -0.64 -14.68 7.10
N SER A 240 0.09 -14.83 5.98
CA SER A 240 -0.40 -15.47 4.75
C SER A 240 0.70 -16.30 4.04
N PRO A 241 1.18 -17.40 4.64
CA PRO A 241 2.36 -18.14 4.15
C PRO A 241 2.13 -18.88 2.82
N GLN A 242 0.88 -19.19 2.49
CA GLN A 242 0.48 -20.00 1.34
C GLN A 242 0.57 -19.30 -0.03
N THR A 243 0.76 -17.98 -0.07
CA THR A 243 0.79 -17.27 -1.37
C THR A 243 2.09 -17.48 -2.12
N GLY A 244 2.04 -17.44 -3.46
CA GLY A 244 3.25 -17.50 -4.29
C GLY A 244 4.23 -16.37 -3.99
N HIS A 245 3.74 -15.18 -3.61
CA HIS A 245 4.57 -14.05 -3.20
C HIS A 245 5.26 -14.28 -1.84
N SER A 246 4.57 -14.90 -0.88
CA SER A 246 5.17 -15.32 0.40
C SER A 246 6.21 -16.42 0.20
N GLN A 247 5.94 -17.41 -0.65
CA GLN A 247 6.88 -18.48 -0.98
C GLN A 247 8.14 -17.94 -1.68
N ARG A 248 7.99 -16.97 -2.59
CA ARG A 248 9.11 -16.30 -3.26
C ARG A 248 10.07 -15.62 -2.26
N ALA A 249 9.58 -15.21 -1.09
CA ALA A 249 10.42 -14.60 -0.05
C ALA A 249 11.58 -15.50 0.41
N THR A 250 11.40 -16.84 0.34
CA THR A 250 12.36 -17.84 0.81
C THR A 250 13.72 -17.76 0.10
N GLN A 251 13.75 -17.28 -1.15
CA GLN A 251 14.99 -17.07 -1.90
C GLN A 251 15.92 -16.03 -1.25
N TRP A 252 15.38 -15.19 -0.35
CA TRP A 252 16.12 -14.15 0.37
C TRP A 252 16.29 -14.45 1.87
N SER A 253 16.10 -15.71 2.27
CA SER A 253 16.32 -16.18 3.65
C SER A 253 17.72 -15.84 4.19
N ALA A 254 18.76 -15.91 3.35
CA ALA A 254 20.13 -15.52 3.70
C ALA A 254 20.31 -14.02 3.97
N PHE A 255 19.35 -13.18 3.56
CA PHE A 255 19.29 -11.75 3.88
C PHE A 255 18.34 -11.44 5.04
N GLY A 256 17.73 -12.46 5.65
CA GLY A 256 16.89 -12.33 6.85
C GLY A 256 15.41 -12.18 6.57
N ILE A 257 14.98 -12.31 5.31
CA ILE A 257 13.56 -12.41 4.96
C ILE A 257 13.11 -13.85 5.22
N GLN A 258 12.50 -14.06 6.37
CA GLN A 258 12.19 -15.36 6.95
C GLN A 258 10.83 -15.27 7.65
N PRO A 259 9.72 -15.71 7.01
CA PRO A 259 8.39 -15.61 7.58
C PRO A 259 8.34 -16.12 9.03
N GLY A 260 7.83 -15.30 9.93
CA GLY A 260 7.69 -15.58 11.36
C GLY A 260 8.92 -15.29 12.22
N ASN A 261 10.11 -15.17 11.64
CA ASN A 261 11.32 -14.86 12.40
C ASN A 261 11.52 -13.35 12.57
N VAL A 262 10.84 -12.76 13.56
CA VAL A 262 10.94 -11.32 13.86
C VAL A 262 12.32 -10.89 14.37
N ASN A 263 13.16 -11.82 14.81
CA ASN A 263 14.52 -11.56 15.31
C ASN A 263 15.62 -11.86 14.26
N ALA A 264 15.25 -12.09 12.99
CA ALA A 264 16.17 -12.52 11.94
C ALA A 264 17.37 -11.59 11.76
N PHE A 265 17.23 -10.27 11.97
CA PHE A 265 18.34 -9.33 11.84
C PHE A 265 19.51 -9.64 12.77
N ASP A 266 19.24 -10.09 14.01
CA ASP A 266 20.27 -10.28 15.03
C ASP A 266 21.18 -11.47 14.71
N THR A 267 20.68 -12.44 13.94
CA THR A 267 21.42 -13.65 13.54
C THR A 267 22.16 -13.49 12.20
N LEU A 268 21.98 -12.37 11.50
CA LEU A 268 22.63 -12.14 10.21
C LEU A 268 24.16 -11.96 10.33
N PRO A 269 24.94 -12.40 9.32
CA PRO A 269 26.35 -12.08 9.23
C PRO A 269 26.61 -10.56 9.28
N LEU A 270 27.75 -10.15 9.85
CA LEU A 270 28.12 -8.74 10.02
C LEU A 270 28.02 -7.95 8.70
N LEU A 271 28.58 -8.49 7.61
CA LEU A 271 28.54 -7.83 6.30
C LEU A 271 27.10 -7.62 5.79
N THR A 272 26.18 -8.55 6.09
CA THR A 272 24.77 -8.43 5.71
C THR A 272 24.07 -7.35 6.54
N ARG A 273 24.32 -7.29 7.86
CA ARG A 273 23.78 -6.21 8.72
C ARG A 273 24.29 -4.83 8.32
N LEU A 274 25.57 -4.72 7.97
CA LEU A 274 26.16 -3.47 7.46
C LEU A 274 25.55 -3.07 6.11
N ALA A 275 25.36 -4.02 5.20
CA ALA A 275 24.75 -3.76 3.90
C ALA A 275 23.30 -3.28 4.04
N TRP A 276 22.51 -3.91 4.92
CA TRP A 276 21.16 -3.46 5.27
C TRP A 276 21.17 -2.03 5.79
N SER A 277 22.01 -1.74 6.79
CA SER A 277 22.10 -0.40 7.40
C SER A 277 22.47 0.69 6.39
N LEU A 278 23.40 0.39 5.48
CA LEU A 278 23.78 1.32 4.41
C LEU A 278 22.60 1.59 3.46
N LEU A 279 21.92 0.53 3.02
CA LEU A 279 20.87 0.63 2.02
C LEU A 279 19.57 1.24 2.57
N THR A 280 19.12 0.85 3.76
CA THR A 280 17.89 1.40 4.38
C THR A 280 18.03 2.87 4.70
N ALA A 281 19.23 3.33 5.10
CA ALA A 281 19.51 4.76 5.28
C ALA A 281 19.34 5.60 4.00
N HIS A 282 19.33 4.95 2.83
CA HIS A 282 19.23 5.58 1.52
C HIS A 282 18.02 5.10 0.69
N VAL A 283 17.13 4.28 1.26
CA VAL A 283 16.14 3.52 0.47
C VAL A 283 15.21 4.41 -0.36
N GLU A 284 14.67 5.47 0.23
CA GLU A 284 13.81 6.43 -0.48
C GLU A 284 14.55 7.10 -1.64
N ARG A 285 15.81 7.50 -1.45
CA ARG A 285 16.64 8.08 -2.53
C ARG A 285 16.90 7.08 -3.64
N LEU A 286 17.13 5.81 -3.29
CA LEU A 286 17.34 4.73 -4.27
C LEU A 286 16.07 4.51 -5.11
N ILE A 287 14.90 4.55 -4.48
CA ILE A 287 13.60 4.40 -5.13
C ILE A 287 13.28 5.62 -6.03
N VAL A 288 13.41 6.84 -5.51
CA VAL A 288 13.15 8.08 -6.28
C VAL A 288 14.05 8.17 -7.50
N LYS A 289 15.36 7.90 -7.36
CA LYS A 289 16.28 7.91 -8.49
C LYS A 289 15.88 6.90 -9.58
N ARG A 290 15.29 5.78 -9.19
CA ARG A 290 14.81 4.75 -10.13
C ARG A 290 13.57 5.23 -10.88
N ILE A 291 12.64 5.88 -10.18
CA ILE A 291 11.44 6.51 -10.76
C ILE A 291 11.85 7.56 -11.81
N ASP A 292 12.71 8.50 -11.45
CA ASP A 292 13.15 9.58 -12.36
C ASP A 292 13.82 9.02 -13.62
N ALA A 293 14.61 7.95 -13.48
CA ALA A 293 15.27 7.30 -14.60
C ALA A 293 14.32 6.52 -15.53
N GLN A 294 13.11 6.18 -15.07
CA GLN A 294 12.10 5.47 -15.86
C GLN A 294 11.06 6.42 -16.49
N GLN A 295 11.06 7.69 -16.12
CA GLN A 295 10.13 8.68 -16.65
C GLN A 295 10.60 9.17 -18.03
N SER A 296 9.92 8.72 -19.08
CA SER A 296 9.90 9.42 -20.36
C SER A 296 8.75 10.42 -20.34
N ALA A 297 9.03 11.70 -20.09
CA ALA A 297 8.01 12.74 -20.19
C ALA A 297 7.74 13.05 -21.66
N GLN A 298 6.51 12.86 -22.12
CA GLN A 298 6.07 13.41 -23.41
C GLN A 298 5.44 14.77 -23.16
N ALA A 299 6.07 15.84 -23.67
CA ALA A 299 5.61 17.22 -23.49
C ALA A 299 5.33 17.61 -22.02
N GLY A 300 6.15 17.12 -21.08
CA GLY A 300 6.04 17.40 -19.64
C GLY A 300 5.07 16.48 -18.87
N TRP A 301 4.32 15.63 -19.57
CA TRP A 301 3.38 14.69 -18.95
C TRP A 301 4.02 13.32 -18.68
N MET A 302 3.73 12.80 -17.49
CA MET A 302 4.04 11.44 -17.06
C MET A 302 2.75 10.63 -17.03
N THR A 303 2.82 9.44 -17.61
CA THR A 303 1.75 8.45 -17.61
C THR A 303 1.98 7.42 -16.51
N PRO A 304 0.92 6.84 -15.92
CA PRO A 304 1.09 5.71 -15.03
C PRO A 304 1.70 4.51 -15.78
N PRO A 305 2.48 3.64 -15.12
CA PRO A 305 2.93 2.41 -15.74
C PRO A 305 1.73 1.49 -16.03
N PRO A 306 1.69 0.74 -17.14
CA PRO A 306 0.57 -0.15 -17.46
C PRO A 306 0.28 -1.21 -16.39
N ILE A 307 1.30 -1.59 -15.63
CA ILE A 307 1.22 -2.59 -14.55
C ILE A 307 0.73 -2.01 -13.21
N LEU A 308 0.30 -0.75 -13.16
CA LEU A 308 -0.11 -0.10 -11.91
C LEU A 308 -1.18 -0.94 -11.20
N GLY A 309 -1.01 -1.15 -9.89
CA GLY A 309 -1.89 -2.01 -9.10
C GLY A 309 -1.75 -3.51 -9.33
N GLN A 310 -0.91 -3.98 -10.27
CA GLN A 310 -0.66 -5.40 -10.54
C GLN A 310 0.81 -5.63 -10.91
N TYR A 311 1.68 -5.63 -9.91
CA TYR A 311 3.13 -5.52 -10.12
C TYR A 311 3.82 -6.86 -10.40
N GLY A 312 3.20 -8.00 -10.05
CA GLY A 312 3.81 -9.32 -10.19
C GLY A 312 5.17 -9.38 -9.50
N THR A 313 6.24 -9.68 -10.23
CA THR A 313 7.60 -9.75 -9.68
C THR A 313 8.40 -8.45 -9.79
N GLN A 314 7.81 -7.35 -10.27
CA GLN A 314 8.47 -6.05 -10.46
C GLN A 314 8.50 -5.24 -9.15
N ASP A 315 9.32 -5.71 -8.20
CA ASP A 315 9.45 -5.13 -6.86
C ASP A 315 9.99 -3.69 -6.87
N ASP A 316 10.74 -3.29 -7.90
CA ASP A 316 11.22 -1.90 -8.04
C ASP A 316 10.07 -0.93 -8.32
N ILE A 317 9.15 -1.28 -9.22
CA ILE A 317 7.95 -0.48 -9.50
C ILE A 317 6.98 -0.54 -8.31
N ARG A 318 6.78 -1.72 -7.70
CA ARG A 318 5.96 -1.84 -6.48
C ARG A 318 6.47 -0.92 -5.37
N ALA A 319 7.76 -0.98 -5.05
CA ALA A 319 8.37 -0.13 -4.02
C ALA A 319 8.26 1.36 -4.35
N ALA A 320 8.44 1.72 -5.63
CA ALA A 320 8.22 3.08 -6.12
C ALA A 320 6.80 3.57 -5.85
N VAL A 321 5.79 2.80 -6.24
CA VAL A 321 4.39 3.18 -6.05
C VAL A 321 4.02 3.21 -4.56
N SER A 322 4.50 2.27 -3.73
CA SER A 322 4.29 2.33 -2.28
C SER A 322 4.81 3.63 -1.65
N LEU A 323 5.87 4.22 -2.20
CA LEU A 323 6.40 5.52 -1.74
C LEU A 323 5.57 6.71 -2.24
N ILE A 324 5.22 6.74 -3.53
CA ILE A 324 4.68 7.96 -4.18
C ILE A 324 3.16 7.96 -4.37
N GLY A 325 2.51 6.80 -4.25
CA GLY A 325 1.10 6.59 -4.63
C GLY A 325 0.52 5.33 -4.00
N PHE A 326 0.71 5.14 -2.70
CA PHE A 326 0.15 4.00 -1.96
C PHE A 326 -1.37 3.91 -2.15
N GLY A 327 -1.88 2.72 -2.46
CA GLY A 327 -3.30 2.53 -2.79
C GLY A 327 -3.68 2.90 -4.23
N ALA A 328 -2.70 3.05 -5.12
CA ALA A 328 -2.94 3.25 -6.55
C ALA A 328 -3.87 2.18 -7.12
N LEU A 329 -4.80 2.61 -7.97
CA LEU A 329 -5.73 1.75 -8.68
C LEU A 329 -5.09 1.21 -9.96
N THR A 330 -5.63 0.13 -10.52
CA THR A 330 -5.24 -0.30 -11.86
C THR A 330 -5.60 0.75 -12.91
N VAL A 331 -4.88 0.74 -14.03
CA VAL A 331 -5.13 1.70 -15.12
C VAL A 331 -6.53 1.56 -15.73
N ASP A 332 -7.13 0.37 -15.64
CA ASP A 332 -8.53 0.13 -16.07
C ASP A 332 -9.55 0.83 -15.16
N GLU A 333 -9.18 1.08 -13.89
CA GLU A 333 -10.05 1.72 -12.91
C GLU A 333 -9.86 3.23 -12.86
N ALA A 334 -8.60 3.70 -12.84
CA ALA A 334 -8.30 5.13 -12.86
C ALA A 334 -6.89 5.40 -13.40
N MET A 335 -6.77 6.38 -14.30
CA MET A 335 -5.50 6.87 -14.83
C MET A 335 -5.21 8.29 -14.34
N TYR A 336 -4.02 8.49 -13.78
CA TYR A 336 -3.55 9.80 -13.33
C TYR A 336 -2.37 10.26 -14.17
N PHE A 337 -2.57 11.35 -14.90
CA PHE A 337 -1.50 12.01 -15.65
C PHE A 337 -0.91 13.13 -14.79
N ARG A 338 0.42 13.15 -14.65
CA ARG A 338 1.11 14.15 -13.84
C ARG A 338 2.04 14.99 -14.71
N ALA A 339 1.99 16.31 -14.55
CA ALA A 339 2.98 17.22 -15.10
C ALA A 339 3.77 17.88 -13.97
N MET A 340 5.09 17.94 -14.13
CA MET A 340 5.99 18.68 -13.22
C MET A 340 6.75 19.79 -13.94
N THR A 341 6.69 19.78 -15.27
CA THR A 341 7.30 20.78 -16.13
C THR A 341 6.31 21.28 -17.17
N ASP A 342 6.55 22.48 -17.71
CA ASP A 342 5.83 23.00 -18.85
C ASP A 342 6.28 22.35 -20.18
N HIS A 343 5.68 22.77 -21.29
CA HIS A 343 6.02 22.26 -22.63
C HIS A 343 7.49 22.53 -23.06
N GLN A 344 8.21 23.41 -22.35
CA GLN A 344 9.62 23.72 -22.58
C GLN A 344 10.54 22.96 -21.61
N GLY A 345 10.00 22.10 -20.75
CA GLY A 345 10.75 21.36 -19.75
C GLY A 345 11.11 22.16 -18.50
N ARG A 346 10.57 23.37 -18.32
CA ARG A 346 10.82 24.19 -17.12
C ARG A 346 9.91 23.75 -15.97
N PRO A 347 10.40 23.64 -14.73
CA PRO A 347 9.56 23.27 -13.59
C PRO A 347 8.34 24.19 -13.44
N LEU A 348 7.18 23.60 -13.11
CA LEU A 348 5.97 24.37 -12.82
C LEU A 348 6.16 25.19 -11.53
N ASP A 349 5.85 26.48 -11.61
CA ASP A 349 5.97 27.49 -10.54
C ASP A 349 4.63 28.24 -10.38
N GLY A 350 4.10 28.30 -9.15
CA GLY A 350 2.84 28.95 -8.81
C GLY A 350 2.81 30.47 -9.00
N GLN A 351 3.95 31.10 -9.29
CA GLN A 351 4.03 32.52 -9.66
C GLN A 351 3.75 32.80 -11.15
N GLN A 352 3.69 31.75 -11.97
CA GLN A 352 3.51 31.85 -13.42
C GLN A 352 2.06 31.51 -13.83
N THR A 353 1.70 31.91 -15.05
CA THR A 353 0.41 31.56 -15.66
C THR A 353 0.59 30.45 -16.70
N TYR A 354 -0.24 29.41 -16.60
CA TYR A 354 -0.24 28.28 -17.54
C TYR A 354 -1.61 28.14 -18.21
N ARG A 355 -1.62 27.51 -19.38
CA ARG A 355 -2.85 27.15 -20.09
C ARG A 355 -2.81 25.66 -20.43
N MET A 356 -3.82 24.93 -20.00
CA MET A 356 -4.10 23.57 -20.46
C MET A 356 -5.31 23.62 -21.39
N ARG A 357 -5.19 23.06 -22.58
CA ARG A 357 -6.29 22.92 -23.54
C ARG A 357 -6.78 21.49 -23.50
N ILE A 358 -8.02 21.29 -23.06
CA ILE A 358 -8.72 20.01 -23.23
C ILE A 358 -9.31 20.02 -24.66
N PRO A 359 -9.09 18.96 -25.45
CA PRO A 359 -9.68 18.86 -26.78
C PRO A 359 -11.22 18.91 -26.73
N ALA A 360 -11.86 19.31 -27.84
CA ALA A 360 -13.32 19.47 -27.88
C ALA A 360 -14.05 18.12 -27.80
N GLU A 361 -13.39 17.07 -28.30
CA GLU A 361 -13.76 15.66 -28.16
C GLU A 361 -13.63 15.13 -26.71
N GLY A 362 -13.09 15.94 -25.80
CA GLY A 362 -12.92 15.59 -24.39
C GLY A 362 -11.67 14.78 -24.10
N VAL A 363 -11.69 14.10 -22.95
CA VAL A 363 -10.67 13.12 -22.55
C VAL A 363 -11.22 11.74 -22.89
N PRO A 364 -10.45 10.82 -23.50
CA PRO A 364 -10.93 9.50 -23.90
C PRO A 364 -11.14 8.59 -22.68
N VAL A 365 -12.24 8.81 -21.95
CA VAL A 365 -12.65 8.02 -20.79
C VAL A 365 -14.07 7.51 -21.00
N ASP A 366 -14.33 6.29 -20.54
CA ASP A 366 -15.67 5.68 -20.47
C ASP A 366 -16.26 6.00 -19.09
N ALA A 367 -16.48 7.29 -18.83
CA ALA A 367 -16.80 7.86 -17.51
C ALA A 367 -18.25 8.33 -17.40
#